data_AF-B0JVK4-F1
#
_entry.id   AF-B0JVK4-F1
#
_cell.length_a   1.000
_cell.length_b   1.000
_cell.length_c   1.000
_cell.angle_alpha   90.00
_cell.angle_beta   90.00
_cell.angle_gamma   90.00
#
_symmetry.space_group_name_H-M   'P 1'
#
loop_
_entity.id
_entity.type
_entity.pdbx_description
1 polymer ?
#
loop_
_entity_poly.entity_id
_entity_poly.type
_entity_poly.pdbx_seq_one_letter_code
_entity_poly.pdbx_strand_id
1 'polypeptide(L)'
;MYNNFKTGGNKPHIPCSNRQAIFYQLETPSRFQQTHTQSQKIIPAVTKVIRETLRNIVFLDPRPAVMRDYAYAKYDDIKEDGSNLSSVLYAVCQQGETQKNKLLDFIRSLPEQDITDIRFIITDRKDVMVKLIESFGNKEHQIDAPLLSDGTLRVLAIAATLLSVNPGTFVIRAC
;
A
#
# COMPACT_ATOMS: atom_id res chain seq x y z
N MET A 1 30.12 8.41 -9.38
CA MET A 1 30.33 9.00 -10.73
C MET A 1 28.97 9.24 -11.38
N TYR A 2 28.86 10.15 -12.34
CA TYR A 2 27.62 10.34 -13.11
C TYR A 2 27.89 10.44 -14.62
N ASN A 3 26.88 10.16 -15.44
CA ASN A 3 27.01 10.27 -16.89
C ASN A 3 26.90 11.74 -17.33
N ASN A 4 28.01 12.30 -17.84
CA ASN A 4 28.05 13.62 -18.47
C ASN A 4 27.66 13.62 -19.95
N PHE A 5 27.21 12.47 -20.48
CA PHE A 5 26.77 12.26 -21.86
C PHE A 5 27.83 12.54 -22.93
N LYS A 6 29.11 12.61 -22.53
CA LYS A 6 30.26 12.66 -23.45
C LYS A 6 30.87 11.27 -23.65
N THR A 7 31.36 11.02 -24.86
CA THR A 7 32.05 9.79 -25.26
C THR A 7 33.50 9.83 -24.80
N GLY A 8 33.97 8.79 -24.09
CA GLY A 8 35.34 8.72 -23.57
C GLY A 8 35.63 9.64 -22.38
N GLY A 9 36.81 9.45 -21.76
CA GLY A 9 37.28 10.23 -20.60
C GLY A 9 36.73 9.78 -19.23
N ASN A 10 37.33 10.30 -18.17
CA ASN A 10 36.93 10.01 -16.80
C ASN A 10 35.56 10.63 -16.49
N LYS A 11 34.64 9.83 -15.97
CA LYS A 11 33.30 10.30 -15.59
C LYS A 11 33.41 11.19 -14.34
N PRO A 12 32.72 12.35 -14.32
CA PRO A 12 32.78 13.24 -13.17
C PRO A 12 32.17 12.62 -11.91
N HIS A 13 32.66 13.07 -10.77
CA HIS A 13 32.19 12.65 -9.45
C HIS A 13 31.42 13.79 -8.78
N ILE A 14 30.40 13.41 -8.02
CA ILE A 14 29.70 14.30 -7.09
C ILE A 14 29.83 13.72 -5.69
N PRO A 15 30.07 14.55 -4.66
CA PRO A 15 30.00 14.09 -3.28
C PRO A 15 28.53 13.77 -2.93
N CYS A 16 28.32 12.60 -2.33
CA CYS A 16 27.03 12.21 -1.80
C CYS A 16 27.10 12.16 -0.28
N SER A 17 26.03 12.61 0.37
CA SER A 17 25.86 12.53 1.82
C SER A 17 25.21 11.20 2.20
N ASN A 18 25.60 10.62 3.32
CA ASN A 18 24.88 9.50 3.93
C ASN A 18 23.66 9.95 4.76
N ARG A 19 23.43 11.27 4.90
CA ARG A 19 22.30 11.85 5.67
C ARG A 19 21.03 12.05 4.85
N GLN A 20 21.04 11.77 3.55
CA GLN A 20 19.90 11.93 2.65
C GLN A 20 19.84 10.76 1.67
N ALA A 21 18.64 10.28 1.33
CA ALA A 21 18.51 9.22 0.34
C ALA A 21 19.06 9.66 -1.03
N ILE A 22 19.69 8.72 -1.76
CA ILE A 22 20.42 9.02 -2.99
C ILE A 22 19.53 9.57 -4.12
N PHE A 23 18.26 9.19 -4.18
CA PHE A 23 17.34 9.69 -5.20
C PHE A 23 17.09 11.19 -5.07
N TYR A 24 16.75 11.69 -3.86
CA TYR A 24 16.59 13.13 -3.62
C TYR A 24 17.85 13.93 -3.91
N GLN A 25 18.99 13.30 -3.63
CA GLN A 25 20.30 13.84 -3.90
C GLN A 25 20.56 14.02 -5.40
N LEU A 26 20.20 13.04 -6.22
CA LEU A 26 20.34 13.05 -7.68
C LEU A 26 19.25 13.84 -8.41
N GLU A 27 18.11 14.06 -7.77
CA GLU A 27 17.01 14.92 -8.28
C GLU A 27 17.34 16.41 -8.25
N THR A 28 18.38 16.83 -7.51
CA THR A 28 18.74 18.25 -7.39
C THR A 28 19.69 18.65 -8.54
N PRO A 29 19.25 19.43 -9.55
CA PRO A 29 20.05 19.69 -10.75
C PRO A 29 21.38 20.41 -10.48
N SER A 30 21.39 21.34 -9.52
CA SER A 30 22.56 22.15 -9.16
C SER A 30 23.76 21.35 -8.63
N ARG A 31 23.57 20.05 -8.40
CA ARG A 31 24.62 19.13 -7.92
C ARG A 31 25.54 18.67 -9.04
N PHE A 32 25.09 18.77 -10.29
CA PHE A 32 25.90 18.48 -11.46
C PHE A 32 26.56 19.76 -11.97
N GLN A 33 27.77 19.64 -12.52
CA GLN A 33 28.51 20.78 -13.08
C GLN A 33 27.66 21.56 -14.09
N GLN A 34 27.71 22.90 -14.04
CA GLN A 34 26.92 23.79 -14.91
C GLN A 34 27.15 23.56 -16.40
N THR A 35 28.36 23.13 -16.78
CA THR A 35 28.73 22.77 -18.15
C THR A 35 28.08 21.47 -18.64
N HIS A 36 27.50 20.67 -17.75
CA HIS A 36 26.84 19.39 -18.05
C HIS A 36 25.30 19.57 -18.08
N THR A 37 24.82 20.39 -19.01
CA THR A 37 23.39 20.74 -19.15
C THR A 37 22.48 19.53 -19.36
N GLN A 38 22.92 18.52 -20.12
CA GLN A 38 22.18 17.27 -20.29
C GLN A 38 22.06 16.51 -18.96
N SER A 39 23.12 16.44 -18.17
CA SER A 39 23.08 15.80 -16.85
C SER A 39 22.12 16.49 -15.88
N GLN A 40 22.09 17.82 -15.88
CA GLN A 40 21.16 18.59 -15.05
C GLN A 40 19.69 18.38 -15.41
N LYS A 41 19.39 17.91 -16.63
CA LYS A 41 18.01 17.63 -17.08
C LYS A 41 17.66 16.16 -16.97
N ILE A 42 18.45 15.29 -17.60
CA ILE A 42 18.13 13.87 -17.77
C ILE A 42 18.23 13.12 -16.45
N ILE A 43 19.30 13.32 -15.68
CA ILE A 43 19.52 12.54 -14.45
C ILE A 43 18.41 12.83 -13.43
N PRO A 44 18.09 14.10 -13.09
CA PRO A 44 16.96 14.39 -12.21
C PRO A 44 15.63 13.83 -12.69
N ALA A 45 15.33 13.97 -13.99
CA ALA A 45 14.08 13.49 -14.56
C ALA A 45 13.94 11.96 -14.45
N VAL A 46 14.97 11.21 -14.87
CA VAL A 46 14.97 9.74 -14.78
C VAL A 46 14.98 9.28 -13.34
N THR A 47 15.74 9.94 -12.46
CA THR A 47 15.80 9.61 -11.02
C THR A 47 14.43 9.77 -10.38
N LYS A 48 13.70 10.85 -10.71
CA LYS A 48 12.35 11.08 -10.23
C LYS A 48 11.40 9.97 -10.68
N VAL A 49 11.42 9.62 -11.97
CA VAL A 49 10.59 8.53 -12.51
C VAL A 49 10.89 7.21 -11.79
N ILE A 50 12.16 6.82 -11.66
CA ILE A 50 12.54 5.59 -10.96
C ILE A 50 12.09 5.62 -9.50
N ARG A 51 12.30 6.74 -8.78
CA ARG A 51 11.87 6.89 -7.39
C ARG A 51 10.35 6.74 -7.25
N GLU A 52 9.58 7.36 -8.15
CA GLU A 52 8.12 7.29 -8.14
C GLU A 52 7.63 5.88 -8.47
N THR A 53 8.25 5.20 -9.45
CA THR A 53 7.96 3.80 -9.77
C THR A 53 8.23 2.88 -8.58
N LEU A 54 9.39 3.01 -7.94
CA LEU A 54 9.76 2.18 -6.78
C LEU A 54 8.87 2.46 -5.55
N ARG A 55 8.42 3.72 -5.38
CA ARG A 55 7.47 4.09 -4.32
C ARG A 55 6.11 3.42 -4.53
N ASN A 56 5.71 3.19 -5.78
CA ASN A 56 4.46 2.52 -6.13
C ASN A 56 4.61 0.99 -6.16
N ILE A 57 5.53 0.42 -5.38
CA ILE A 57 5.62 -1.02 -5.14
C ILE A 57 5.19 -1.27 -3.70
N VAL A 58 4.15 -2.08 -3.53
CA VAL A 58 3.65 -2.52 -2.22
C VAL A 58 4.05 -3.97 -2.04
N PHE A 59 4.85 -4.23 -1.01
CA PHE A 59 5.11 -5.58 -0.53
C PHE A 59 4.03 -5.94 0.46
N LEU A 60 3.39 -7.09 0.26
CA LEU A 60 2.33 -7.58 1.11
C LEU A 60 2.70 -8.98 1.62
N ASP A 61 2.85 -9.09 2.93
CA ASP A 61 3.08 -10.31 3.70
C ASP A 61 2.04 -10.40 4.84
N PRO A 62 0.76 -10.70 4.55
CA PRO A 62 -0.27 -10.62 5.57
C PRO A 62 -0.04 -11.67 6.66
N ARG A 63 0.06 -11.22 7.90
CA ARG A 63 0.25 -12.07 9.09
C ARG A 63 -1.03 -12.07 9.94
N PRO A 64 -1.91 -13.08 9.82
CA PRO A 64 -3.20 -13.12 10.50
C PRO A 64 -3.14 -12.87 12.01
N ALA A 65 -2.06 -13.29 12.67
CA ALA A 65 -1.86 -13.05 14.11
C ALA A 65 -1.94 -11.56 14.51
N VAL A 66 -1.43 -10.64 13.67
CA VAL A 66 -1.42 -9.19 13.96
C VAL A 66 -2.57 -8.43 13.30
N MET A 67 -3.40 -9.11 12.49
CA MET A 67 -4.51 -8.52 11.75
C MET A 67 -5.83 -8.57 12.54
N ARG A 68 -5.85 -9.32 13.64
CA ARG A 68 -7.03 -9.58 14.46
C ARG A 68 -7.35 -8.45 15.43
N ASP A 69 -6.38 -7.58 15.71
CA ASP A 69 -6.52 -6.51 16.68
C ASP A 69 -7.20 -5.26 16.11
N TYR A 70 -7.56 -4.36 17.02
CA TYR A 70 -8.00 -3.02 16.66
C TYR A 70 -6.88 -2.22 15.99
N ALA A 71 -7.24 -1.37 15.03
CA ALA A 71 -6.32 -0.43 14.38
C ALA A 71 -6.86 1.00 14.46
N TYR A 72 -5.98 1.98 14.70
CA TYR A 72 -6.38 3.39 14.74
C TYR A 72 -6.84 3.88 13.36
N ALA A 73 -8.04 4.44 13.25
CA ALA A 73 -8.69 4.87 12.01
C ALA A 73 -8.10 6.16 11.42
N LYS A 74 -6.84 6.09 10.99
CA LYS A 74 -6.12 7.19 10.32
C LYS A 74 -5.26 6.71 9.15
N TYR A 75 -5.04 5.41 9.01
CA TYR A 75 -4.17 4.87 7.99
C TYR A 75 -4.97 4.48 6.75
N ASP A 76 -4.58 5.06 5.62
CA ASP A 76 -5.16 4.76 4.30
C ASP A 76 -4.32 3.73 3.54
N ASP A 77 -3.01 3.68 3.79
CA ASP A 77 -2.09 2.70 3.19
C ASP A 77 -1.97 1.44 4.06
N ILE A 78 -2.08 0.28 3.45
CA ILE A 78 -1.86 -1.00 4.14
C ILE A 78 -0.38 -1.19 4.48
N LYS A 79 -0.10 -1.63 5.71
CA LYS A 79 1.23 -2.07 6.12
C LYS A 79 1.54 -3.41 5.47
N GLU A 80 2.83 -3.66 5.24
CA GLU A 80 3.31 -4.93 4.68
C GLU A 80 2.75 -6.15 5.41
N ASP A 81 2.70 -6.11 6.74
CA ASP A 81 2.21 -7.21 7.57
C ASP A 81 0.69 -7.30 7.72
N GLY A 82 -0.05 -6.32 7.19
CA GLY A 82 -1.50 -6.21 7.32
C GLY A 82 -2.02 -5.79 8.70
N SER A 83 -1.15 -5.41 9.65
CA SER A 83 -1.55 -5.09 11.03
C SER A 83 -2.56 -3.95 11.17
N ASN A 84 -2.72 -3.11 10.13
CA ASN A 84 -3.71 -2.04 10.07
C ASN A 84 -4.92 -2.35 9.17
N LEU A 85 -5.18 -3.64 8.88
CA LEU A 85 -6.26 -4.09 8.00
C LEU A 85 -7.59 -3.38 8.31
N SER A 86 -8.02 -3.40 9.56
CA SER A 86 -9.30 -2.80 9.99
C SER A 86 -9.39 -1.31 9.69
N SER A 87 -8.28 -0.56 9.81
CA SER A 87 -8.24 0.87 9.47
C SER A 87 -8.38 1.10 7.97
N VAL A 88 -7.69 0.31 7.15
CA VAL A 88 -7.70 0.48 5.69
C VAL A 88 -9.07 0.11 5.12
N LEU A 89 -9.66 -1.01 5.55
CA LEU A 89 -11.01 -1.40 5.15
C LEU A 89 -12.04 -0.35 5.56
N TYR A 90 -11.89 0.20 6.77
CA TYR A 90 -12.74 1.30 7.24
C TYR A 90 -12.61 2.53 6.34
N ALA A 91 -11.38 2.95 6.02
CA ALA A 91 -11.13 4.08 5.13
C ALA A 91 -11.74 3.87 3.73
N VAL A 92 -11.60 2.67 3.15
CA VAL A 92 -12.22 2.30 1.86
C VAL A 92 -13.75 2.42 1.93
N CYS A 93 -14.39 1.90 2.99
CA CYS A 93 -15.84 2.03 3.16
C CYS A 93 -16.30 3.48 3.36
N GLN A 94 -15.49 4.33 3.99
CA GLN A 94 -15.79 5.75 4.18
C GLN A 94 -15.72 6.58 2.89
N GLN A 95 -15.13 6.06 1.81
CA GLN A 95 -15.13 6.72 0.50
C GLN A 95 -16.49 6.65 -0.23
N GLY A 96 -17.42 5.83 0.27
CA GLY A 96 -18.79 5.74 -0.23
C GLY A 96 -19.21 4.33 -0.65
N GLU A 97 -20.50 4.18 -0.94
CA GLU A 97 -21.15 2.87 -1.18
C GLU A 97 -20.54 2.11 -2.37
N THR A 98 -20.08 2.83 -3.40
CA THR A 98 -19.44 2.19 -4.57
C THR A 98 -18.18 1.42 -4.20
N GLN A 99 -17.34 1.96 -3.31
CA GLN A 99 -16.10 1.27 -2.91
C GLN A 99 -16.38 0.12 -1.96
N LYS A 100 -17.36 0.29 -1.06
CA LYS A 100 -17.86 -0.79 -0.21
C LYS A 100 -18.39 -1.96 -1.04
N ASN A 101 -19.15 -1.69 -2.10
CA ASN A 101 -19.68 -2.73 -2.98
C ASN A 101 -18.58 -3.46 -3.74
N LYS A 102 -17.57 -2.76 -4.26
CA LYS A 102 -16.41 -3.42 -4.89
C LYS A 102 -15.66 -4.34 -3.93
N LEU A 103 -15.52 -3.92 -2.67
CA LEU A 103 -14.93 -4.74 -1.62
C LEU A 103 -15.76 -6.01 -1.36
N LEU A 104 -17.07 -5.86 -1.22
CA LEU A 104 -17.99 -7.00 -1.04
C LEU A 104 -17.97 -7.93 -2.26
N ASP A 105 -17.99 -7.40 -3.47
CA ASP A 105 -17.92 -8.19 -4.72
C ASP A 105 -16.61 -8.97 -4.82
N PHE A 106 -15.49 -8.36 -4.42
CA PHE A 106 -14.20 -9.04 -4.38
C PHE A 106 -14.21 -10.19 -3.36
N ILE A 107 -14.72 -9.95 -2.15
CA ILE A 107 -14.80 -10.97 -1.10
C ILE A 107 -15.72 -12.13 -1.51
N ARG A 108 -16.88 -11.82 -2.11
CA ARG A 108 -17.86 -12.81 -2.61
C ARG A 108 -17.37 -13.60 -3.82
N SER A 109 -16.35 -13.11 -4.54
CA SER A 109 -15.73 -13.87 -5.62
C SER A 109 -14.97 -15.11 -5.11
N LEU A 110 -14.73 -15.21 -3.81
CA LEU A 110 -14.10 -16.37 -3.20
C LEU A 110 -15.12 -17.50 -3.00
N PRO A 111 -14.74 -18.75 -3.29
CA PRO A 111 -15.55 -19.90 -2.93
C PRO A 111 -15.79 -19.96 -1.42
N GLU A 112 -16.92 -20.55 -1.01
CA GLU A 112 -17.21 -20.99 0.38
C GLU A 112 -17.63 -19.92 1.41
N GLN A 113 -17.69 -18.61 1.09
CA GLN A 113 -18.13 -17.59 2.06
C GLN A 113 -19.35 -16.77 1.57
N ASP A 114 -20.50 -16.94 2.24
CA ASP A 114 -21.73 -16.13 2.04
C ASP A 114 -21.66 -14.80 2.80
N ILE A 115 -20.63 -13.98 2.53
CA ILE A 115 -20.44 -12.68 3.17
C ILE A 115 -21.41 -11.65 2.55
N THR A 116 -22.37 -11.21 3.35
CA THR A 116 -23.42 -10.27 2.91
C THR A 116 -23.04 -8.82 3.14
N ASP A 117 -22.28 -8.52 4.20
CA ASP A 117 -21.94 -7.15 4.56
C ASP A 117 -20.63 -7.07 5.37
N ILE A 118 -20.04 -5.87 5.42
CA ILE A 118 -18.86 -5.55 6.21
C ILE A 118 -19.16 -4.36 7.11
N ARG A 119 -18.86 -4.52 8.40
CA ARG A 119 -19.11 -3.53 9.45
C ARG A 119 -17.88 -3.35 10.32
N PHE A 120 -17.94 -2.37 11.21
CA PHE A 120 -16.81 -2.02 12.07
C PHE A 120 -17.28 -1.79 13.50
N ILE A 121 -16.49 -2.28 14.46
CA ILE A 121 -16.57 -1.86 15.85
C ILE A 121 -15.67 -0.64 15.98
N ILE A 122 -16.21 0.48 16.48
CA ILE A 122 -15.47 1.73 16.65
C ILE A 122 -15.44 2.08 18.14
N THR A 123 -14.25 2.33 18.68
CA THR A 123 -14.07 2.76 20.07
C THR A 123 -14.09 4.29 20.18
N ASP A 124 -14.25 4.82 21.40
CA ASP A 124 -14.15 6.26 21.67
C ASP A 124 -12.79 6.86 21.29
N ARG A 125 -11.76 6.02 21.23
CA ARG A 125 -10.40 6.39 20.82
C ARG A 125 -10.20 6.36 19.30
N LYS A 126 -11.26 6.11 18.53
CA LYS A 126 -11.23 5.93 17.07
C LYS A 126 -10.42 4.72 16.62
N ASP A 127 -10.29 3.72 17.48
CA ASP A 127 -9.79 2.42 17.06
C ASP A 127 -10.93 1.65 16.40
N VAL A 128 -10.63 0.98 15.29
CA VAL A 128 -11.59 0.24 14.50
C VAL A 128 -11.20 -1.22 14.36
N MET A 129 -12.19 -2.11 14.41
CA MET A 129 -12.04 -3.54 14.14
C MET A 129 -13.07 -3.96 13.10
N VAL A 130 -12.62 -4.68 12.07
CA VAL A 130 -13.51 -5.22 11.04
C VAL A 130 -14.37 -6.36 11.59
N LYS A 131 -15.61 -6.39 11.13
CA LYS A 131 -16.61 -7.42 11.39
C LYS A 131 -17.27 -7.80 10.07
N LEU A 132 -17.30 -9.10 9.78
CA LEU A 132 -18.02 -9.64 8.62
C LEU A 132 -19.41 -10.09 9.02
N ILE A 133 -20.37 -9.91 8.13
CA ILE A 133 -21.73 -10.42 8.26
C ILE A 133 -21.88 -11.56 7.26
N GLU A 134 -22.19 -12.75 7.75
CA GLU A 134 -22.43 -13.95 6.94
C GLU A 134 -23.90 -14.36 7.02
N SER A 135 -24.47 -14.84 5.91
CA SER A 135 -25.80 -15.44 5.89
C SER A 135 -25.66 -16.96 5.93
N PHE A 136 -26.15 -17.60 6.99
CA PHE A 136 -26.24 -19.07 7.05
C PHE A 136 -27.67 -19.47 7.38
N GLY A 137 -28.37 -20.09 6.42
CA GLY A 137 -29.73 -20.59 6.61
C GLY A 137 -30.74 -19.51 7.05
N ASN A 138 -30.75 -18.35 6.39
CA ASN A 138 -31.58 -17.17 6.71
C ASN A 138 -31.31 -16.51 8.08
N LYS A 139 -30.17 -16.81 8.72
CA LYS A 139 -29.72 -16.08 9.92
C LYS A 139 -28.43 -15.33 9.60
N GLU A 140 -28.39 -14.08 10.03
CA GLU A 140 -27.17 -13.27 10.00
C GLU A 140 -26.27 -13.63 11.18
N HIS A 141 -25.03 -14.00 10.88
CA HIS A 141 -23.98 -14.18 11.87
C HIS A 141 -22.94 -13.07 11.73
N GLN A 142 -22.57 -12.48 12.86
CA GLN A 142 -21.54 -11.45 12.92
C GLN A 142 -20.25 -12.07 13.42
N ILE A 143 -19.18 -11.95 12.63
CA ILE A 143 -17.88 -12.53 12.97
C ILE A 143 -16.85 -11.41 13.03
N ASP A 144 -16.29 -11.20 14.21
CA ASP A 144 -15.23 -10.21 14.46
C ASP A 144 -13.88 -10.73 13.93
N ALA A 145 -12.96 -9.82 13.61
CA ALA A 145 -11.63 -10.15 13.10
C ALA A 145 -10.89 -11.28 13.85
N PRO A 146 -10.91 -11.35 15.20
CA PRO A 146 -10.26 -12.44 15.94
C PRO A 146 -10.75 -13.85 15.58
N LEU A 147 -12.02 -13.98 15.22
CA LEU A 147 -12.68 -15.26 14.91
C LEU A 147 -12.59 -15.63 13.44
N LEU A 148 -12.07 -14.74 12.58
CA LEU A 148 -11.89 -15.03 11.16
C LEU A 148 -10.74 -16.02 10.94
N SER A 149 -10.92 -16.85 9.91
CA SER A 149 -9.88 -17.76 9.45
C SER A 149 -8.67 -16.98 8.92
N ASP A 150 -7.48 -17.56 9.04
CA ASP A 150 -6.25 -17.00 8.48
C ASP A 150 -6.36 -16.77 6.96
N GLY A 151 -7.10 -17.63 6.25
CA GLY A 151 -7.39 -17.48 4.83
C GLY A 151 -8.21 -16.23 4.55
N THR A 152 -9.32 -16.04 5.26
CA THR A 152 -10.19 -14.86 5.12
C THR A 152 -9.43 -13.57 5.40
N LEU A 153 -8.63 -13.53 6.47
CA LEU A 153 -7.81 -12.37 6.81
C LEU A 153 -6.81 -12.03 5.68
N ARG A 154 -6.09 -13.03 5.15
CA ARG A 154 -5.17 -12.84 4.03
C ARG A 154 -5.86 -12.29 2.78
N VAL A 155 -7.06 -12.78 2.47
CA VAL A 155 -7.79 -12.27 1.30
C VAL A 155 -8.30 -10.85 1.53
N LEU A 156 -8.79 -10.53 2.73
CA LEU A 156 -9.16 -9.16 3.10
C LEU A 156 -7.96 -8.20 2.97
N ALA A 157 -6.75 -8.62 3.33
CA ALA A 157 -5.55 -7.80 3.11
C ALA A 157 -5.26 -7.55 1.62
N ILE A 158 -5.42 -8.56 0.77
CA ILE A 158 -5.28 -8.38 -0.69
C ILE A 158 -6.34 -7.40 -1.20
N ALA A 159 -7.61 -7.57 -0.81
CA ALA A 159 -8.71 -6.70 -1.19
C ALA A 159 -8.47 -5.25 -0.75
N ALA A 160 -8.10 -5.06 0.52
CA ALA A 160 -7.75 -3.77 1.09
C ALA A 160 -6.60 -3.10 0.31
N THR A 161 -5.56 -3.87 -0.04
CA THR A 161 -4.44 -3.37 -0.83
C THR A 161 -4.92 -2.89 -2.19
N LEU A 162 -5.62 -3.73 -2.95
CA LEU A 162 -6.06 -3.41 -4.31
C LEU A 162 -7.01 -2.21 -4.38
N LEU A 163 -7.78 -1.96 -3.33
CA LEU A 163 -8.75 -0.86 -3.27
C LEU A 163 -8.18 0.43 -2.64
N SER A 164 -7.08 0.35 -1.90
CA SER A 164 -6.42 1.52 -1.28
C SER A 164 -5.32 2.13 -2.15
N VAL A 165 -4.65 1.31 -2.97
CA VAL A 165 -3.51 1.78 -3.77
C VAL A 165 -3.93 2.58 -5.00
N ASN A 166 -3.07 3.50 -5.43
CA ASN A 166 -3.28 4.26 -6.66
C ASN A 166 -3.17 3.36 -7.91
N PRO A 167 -3.89 3.69 -9.00
CA PRO A 167 -3.71 3.00 -10.28
C PRO A 167 -2.23 3.02 -10.72
N GLY A 168 -1.73 1.88 -11.20
CA GLY A 168 -0.33 1.70 -11.59
C GLY A 168 0.63 1.30 -10.46
N THR A 169 0.09 1.00 -9.27
CA THR A 169 0.85 0.37 -8.17
C THR A 169 1.07 -1.12 -8.44
N PHE A 170 2.29 -1.60 -8.23
CA PHE A 170 2.62 -3.03 -8.30
C PHE A 170 2.54 -3.65 -6.92
N VAL A 171 1.70 -4.67 -6.76
CA VAL A 171 1.57 -5.43 -5.50
C VAL A 171 2.37 -6.72 -5.64
N ILE A 172 3.32 -6.93 -4.74
CA ILE A 172 4.14 -8.14 -4.65
C ILE A 172 3.76 -8.87 -3.38
N ARG A 173 3.31 -10.11 -3.52
CA ARG A 173 3.11 -11.00 -2.37
C ARG A 173 4.45 -11.63 -2.00
N ALA A 174 4.94 -11.34 -0.80
CA ALA A 174 6.05 -12.10 -0.23
C ALA A 174 5.47 -13.43 0.29
N CYS A 175 6.10 -14.54 -0.07
CA CYS A 175 5.73 -15.90 0.34
C CYS A 175 6.72 -16.44 1.35
#